data_AF-A0A840QBD5-F1
#
_entry.id   AF-A0A840QBD5-F1
#
_cell.length_a   1.000
_cell.length_b   1.000
_cell.length_c   1.000
_cell.angle_alpha   90.00
_cell.angle_beta   90.00
_cell.angle_gamma   90.00
#
_symmetry.space_group_name_H-M   'P 1'
#
loop_
_entity.id
_entity.type
_entity.pdbx_description
1 polymer ?
#
loop_
_entity_poly.entity_id
_entity_poly.type
_entity_poly.pdbx_seq_one_letter_code
_entity_poly.pdbx_strand_id
1 'polypeptide(L)'
;MTSESPTPTDTPTQWLMVSGGETEPADLRLYAQLSDPHTGHGTETGSAWFIGITRVFTGCPDPRADLERLATSWFERSGLTPLLAQVDAEAQAVTFWKALEIRDATEAIRLTVDGITRAIEQTDLAGAIPHTGFSVEVIAERDIDDER
;
A
#
# COMPACT_ATOMS: atom_id res chain seq x y z
N MET A 1 33.13 35.84 -5.60
CA MET A 1 32.91 34.42 -5.96
C MET A 1 32.22 33.76 -4.78
N THR A 2 30.89 33.82 -4.74
CA THR A 2 30.07 33.10 -3.75
C THR A 2 29.89 31.68 -4.27
N SER A 3 30.40 30.71 -3.52
CA SER A 3 30.12 29.29 -3.75
C SER A 3 28.71 29.03 -3.24
N GLU A 4 27.73 28.94 -4.13
CA GLU A 4 26.45 28.32 -3.82
C GLU A 4 26.71 26.82 -3.64
N SER A 5 26.56 26.34 -2.40
CA SER A 5 26.44 24.90 -2.15
C SER A 5 25.09 24.46 -2.70
N PRO A 6 25.01 23.39 -3.51
CA PRO A 6 23.71 22.89 -3.98
C PRO A 6 22.91 22.46 -2.75
N THR A 7 21.74 23.08 -2.56
CA THR A 7 20.76 22.65 -1.57
C THR A 7 20.43 21.17 -1.85
N PRO A 8 20.52 20.25 -0.88
CA PRO A 8 20.07 18.89 -1.10
C PRO A 8 18.59 18.93 -1.50
N THR A 9 18.26 18.41 -2.67
CA THR A 9 16.87 18.20 -3.09
C THR A 9 16.26 17.18 -2.13
N ASP A 10 15.48 17.65 -1.17
CA ASP A 10 14.80 16.81 -0.17
C ASP A 10 13.83 15.87 -0.90
N THR A 11 14.31 14.64 -1.16
CA THR A 11 13.50 13.63 -1.83
C THR A 11 12.63 12.99 -0.76
N PRO A 12 11.30 12.93 -0.92
CA PRO A 12 10.43 12.37 0.11
C PRO A 12 10.81 10.92 0.39
N THR A 13 11.01 10.61 1.66
CA THR A 13 11.28 9.25 2.15
C THR A 13 10.03 8.39 2.21
N GLN A 14 8.85 9.02 2.28
CA GLN A 14 7.55 8.35 2.28
C GLN A 14 6.66 8.91 1.18
N TRP A 15 5.95 8.04 0.46
CA TRP A 15 4.98 8.46 -0.56
C TRP A 15 3.93 7.40 -0.82
N LEU A 16 2.82 7.86 -1.41
CA LEU A 16 1.72 7.02 -1.85
C LEU A 16 1.88 6.73 -3.34
N MET A 17 1.82 5.46 -3.71
CA MET A 17 1.75 5.02 -5.10
C MET A 17 0.31 4.61 -5.42
N VAL A 18 -0.20 5.18 -6.51
CA VAL A 18 -1.55 4.95 -7.00
C VAL A 18 -1.47 4.32 -8.39
N SER A 19 -2.14 3.20 -8.58
CA SER A 19 -2.26 2.55 -9.88
C SER A 19 -3.06 3.42 -10.84
N GLY A 20 -2.59 3.53 -12.09
CA GLY A 20 -3.33 4.18 -13.17
C GLY A 20 -4.29 3.27 -13.94
N GLY A 21 -4.42 2.00 -13.51
CA GLY A 21 -5.24 0.99 -14.19
C GLY A 21 -6.72 1.00 -13.80
N GLU A 22 -7.48 0.05 -14.36
CA GLU A 22 -8.85 -0.22 -13.88
C GLU A 22 -8.82 -0.57 -12.39
N THR A 23 -9.81 -0.07 -11.65
CA THR A 23 -9.86 -0.15 -10.19
C THR A 23 -11.29 -0.38 -9.73
N GLU A 24 -11.44 -1.17 -8.67
CA GLU A 24 -12.74 -1.45 -8.08
C GLU A 24 -13.28 -0.25 -7.28
N PRO A 25 -14.60 -0.01 -7.27
CA PRO A 25 -15.19 1.09 -6.52
C PRO A 25 -14.81 1.10 -5.02
N ALA A 26 -14.65 -0.07 -4.41
CA ALA A 26 -14.24 -0.19 -3.00
C ALA A 26 -12.83 0.35 -2.75
N ASP A 27 -11.90 0.18 -3.70
CA ASP A 27 -10.54 0.72 -3.58
C ASP A 27 -10.52 2.26 -3.73
N LEU A 28 -11.42 2.83 -4.53
CA LEU A 28 -11.56 4.29 -4.60
C LEU A 28 -12.04 4.87 -3.26
N ARG A 29 -12.93 4.17 -2.56
CA ARG A 29 -13.37 4.57 -1.21
C ARG A 29 -12.24 4.44 -0.19
N LEU A 30 -11.45 3.38 -0.25
CA LEU A 30 -10.22 3.24 0.54
C LEU A 30 -9.23 4.39 0.27
N TYR A 31 -9.00 4.74 -0.99
CA TYR A 31 -8.12 5.85 -1.35
C TYR A 31 -8.62 7.19 -0.80
N ALA A 32 -9.93 7.45 -0.90
CA ALA A 32 -10.54 8.64 -0.32
C ALA A 32 -10.33 8.68 1.20
N GLN A 33 -10.56 7.56 1.89
CA GLN A 33 -10.37 7.43 3.34
C GLN A 33 -8.92 7.72 3.79
N LEU A 34 -7.93 7.23 3.03
CA LEU A 34 -6.51 7.43 3.36
C LEU A 34 -5.97 8.80 2.95
N SER A 35 -6.54 9.41 1.90
CA SER A 35 -6.07 10.70 1.38
C SER A 35 -6.67 11.90 2.11
N ASP A 36 -7.91 11.77 2.60
CA ASP A 36 -8.57 12.79 3.40
C ASP A 36 -9.54 12.13 4.41
N PRO A 37 -9.09 11.84 5.64
CA PRO A 37 -9.94 11.23 6.66
C PRO A 37 -11.04 12.20 7.17
N HIS A 38 -11.04 13.47 6.74
CA HIS A 38 -11.97 14.48 7.21
C HIS A 38 -13.12 14.77 6.24
N THR A 39 -13.03 14.37 4.97
CA THR A 39 -14.19 14.43 4.07
C THR A 39 -15.16 13.31 4.42
N GLY A 40 -16.09 13.61 5.32
CA GLY A 40 -17.32 12.84 5.51
C GLY A 40 -18.26 13.07 4.34
N HIS A 41 -17.77 12.86 3.11
CA HIS A 41 -18.66 12.79 1.99
C HIS A 41 -19.41 11.49 2.13
N GLY A 42 -20.74 11.57 2.18
CA GLY A 42 -21.67 10.45 2.22
C GLY A 42 -21.54 9.58 0.97
N THR A 43 -20.41 8.91 0.84
CA THR A 43 -20.26 7.69 0.07
C THR A 43 -21.06 6.64 0.82
N GLU A 44 -22.01 5.99 0.14
CA GLU A 44 -22.73 4.85 0.67
C GLU A 44 -21.73 3.94 1.42
N THR A 45 -21.90 3.79 2.73
CA THR A 45 -21.02 2.96 3.56
C THR A 45 -21.12 1.54 3.03
N GLY A 46 -20.08 1.09 2.32
CA GLY A 46 -20.06 -0.23 1.73
C GLY A 46 -19.82 -1.32 2.78
N SER A 47 -19.87 -2.57 2.35
CA SER A 47 -19.57 -3.73 3.19
C SER A 47 -18.13 -4.23 3.01
N ALA A 48 -17.21 -3.37 2.55
CA ALA A 48 -15.84 -3.78 2.27
C ALA A 48 -15.00 -3.90 3.56
N TRP A 49 -13.98 -4.73 3.47
CA TRP A 49 -12.84 -4.72 4.38
C TRP A 49 -11.68 -3.98 3.75
N PHE A 50 -11.19 -2.96 4.41
CA PHE A 50 -9.95 -2.29 4.04
C PHE A 50 -8.79 -2.97 4.76
N ILE A 51 -7.90 -3.58 3.98
CA ILE A 51 -6.78 -4.37 4.47
C ILE A 51 -5.48 -3.65 4.12
N GLY A 52 -4.73 -3.25 5.13
CA GLY A 52 -3.38 -2.72 5.01
C GLY A 52 -2.37 -3.73 5.54
N ILE A 53 -1.44 -4.19 4.71
CA ILE A 53 -0.40 -5.13 5.14
C ILE A 53 0.96 -4.51 4.93
N THR A 54 1.69 -4.26 6.03
CA THR A 54 3.04 -3.71 5.96
C THR A 54 4.09 -4.82 5.99
N ARG A 55 5.00 -4.78 5.02
CA ARG A 55 6.22 -5.60 4.98
C ARG A 55 7.43 -4.70 5.07
N VAL A 56 8.37 -5.08 5.92
CA VAL A 56 9.69 -4.45 6.04
C VAL A 56 10.69 -5.30 5.26
N PHE A 57 11.59 -4.64 4.54
CA PHE A 57 12.66 -5.25 3.76
C PHE A 57 13.99 -4.83 4.34
N THR A 58 15.01 -5.66 4.12
CA THR A 58 16.38 -5.37 4.53
C THR A 58 17.31 -5.62 3.37
N GLY A 59 18.41 -4.85 3.33
CA GLY A 59 19.44 -5.02 2.31
C GLY A 59 19.04 -4.51 0.93
N CYS A 60 18.05 -3.61 0.82
CA CYS A 60 17.75 -2.91 -0.43
C CYS A 60 18.95 -2.01 -0.81
N PRO A 61 19.67 -2.26 -1.92
CA PRO A 61 20.74 -1.39 -2.37
C PRO A 61 20.23 -0.01 -2.80
N ASP A 62 19.01 0.02 -3.35
CA ASP A 62 18.27 1.25 -3.66
C ASP A 62 16.83 1.10 -3.13
N PRO A 63 16.59 1.41 -1.84
CA PRO A 63 15.28 1.26 -1.22
C PRO A 63 14.16 1.95 -1.99
N ARG A 64 14.45 3.07 -2.66
CA ARG A 64 13.43 3.75 -3.46
C ARG A 64 13.05 2.91 -4.67
N ALA A 65 14.01 2.60 -5.54
CA ALA A 65 13.74 1.88 -6.78
C ALA A 65 13.22 0.45 -6.53
N ASP A 66 13.74 -0.23 -5.52
CA ASP A 66 13.36 -1.60 -5.20
C ASP A 66 11.93 -1.68 -4.64
N LEU A 67 11.55 -0.77 -3.74
CA LEU A 67 10.21 -0.76 -3.16
C LEU A 67 9.17 -0.22 -4.15
N GLU A 68 9.52 0.74 -5.02
CA GLU A 68 8.63 1.17 -6.11
C GLU A 68 8.35 0.01 -7.08
N ARG A 69 9.36 -0.78 -7.44
CA ARG A 69 9.19 -1.97 -8.30
C ARG A 69 8.30 -3.02 -7.66
N LEU A 70 8.40 -3.18 -6.34
CA LEU A 70 7.54 -4.06 -5.59
C LEU A 70 6.09 -3.57 -5.58
N ALA A 71 5.87 -2.27 -5.32
CA ALA A 71 4.55 -1.66 -5.40
C ALA A 71 3.95 -1.79 -6.82
N THR A 72 4.74 -1.59 -7.88
CA THR A 72 4.31 -1.85 -9.26
C THR A 72 3.91 -3.31 -9.46
N SER A 73 4.70 -4.25 -8.95
CA SER A 73 4.36 -5.69 -9.03
C SER A 73 3.10 -6.03 -8.24
N TRP A 74 2.83 -5.33 -7.13
CA TRP A 74 1.57 -5.44 -6.40
C TRP A 74 0.38 -5.03 -7.28
N PHE A 75 0.48 -3.93 -8.04
CA PHE A 75 -0.57 -3.51 -8.97
C PHE A 75 -0.77 -4.50 -10.12
N GLU A 76 0.32 -4.99 -10.70
CA GLU A 76 0.26 -5.76 -11.96
C GLU A 76 0.11 -7.27 -11.76
N ARG A 77 0.59 -7.81 -10.64
CA ARG A 77 0.85 -9.26 -10.48
C ARG A 77 0.22 -9.88 -9.24
N SER A 78 -0.42 -9.09 -8.38
CA SER A 78 -1.14 -9.61 -7.21
C SER A 78 -2.37 -10.42 -7.58
N GLY A 79 -2.94 -10.19 -8.77
CA GLY A 79 -4.22 -10.77 -9.20
C GLY A 79 -5.44 -10.20 -8.47
N LEU A 80 -5.29 -9.05 -7.78
CA LEU A 80 -6.35 -8.41 -6.99
C LEU A 80 -6.73 -7.01 -7.50
N THR A 81 -6.12 -6.56 -8.60
CA THR A 81 -6.28 -5.20 -9.16
C THR A 81 -6.29 -4.10 -8.08
N PRO A 82 -5.27 -4.03 -7.21
CA PRO A 82 -5.24 -3.06 -6.13
C PRO A 82 -4.94 -1.67 -6.68
N LEU A 83 -5.48 -0.65 -6.01
CA LEU A 83 -5.24 0.74 -6.37
C LEU A 83 -3.98 1.29 -5.71
N LEU A 84 -3.62 0.82 -4.51
CA LEU A 84 -2.80 1.59 -3.59
C LEU A 84 -1.66 0.79 -2.96
N ALA A 85 -0.51 1.44 -2.84
CA ALA A 85 0.58 1.03 -1.95
C ALA A 85 1.21 2.28 -1.33
N GLN A 86 1.56 2.22 -0.05
CA GLN A 86 2.35 3.26 0.61
C GLN A 86 3.78 2.76 0.76
N VAL A 87 4.76 3.55 0.32
CA VAL A 87 6.17 3.20 0.38
C VAL A 87 6.87 4.10 1.38
N ASP A 88 7.75 3.49 2.17
CA ASP A 88 8.65 4.16 3.11
C ASP A 88 10.09 3.68 2.84
N ALA A 89 10.89 4.50 2.17
CA ALA A 89 12.28 4.19 1.85
C ALA A 89 13.19 4.21 3.08
N GLU A 90 12.86 5.01 4.10
CA GLU A 90 13.66 5.12 5.31
C GLU A 90 13.47 3.89 6.21
N ALA A 91 12.21 3.48 6.42
CA ALA A 91 11.88 2.24 7.12
C ALA A 91 12.07 0.98 6.25
N GLN A 92 12.41 1.14 4.97
CA GLN A 92 12.46 0.09 3.96
C GLN A 92 11.17 -0.75 3.92
N ALA A 93 10.01 -0.10 3.98
CA ALA A 93 8.72 -0.75 4.13
C ALA A 93 7.75 -0.43 2.99
N VAL A 94 6.86 -1.38 2.71
CA VAL A 94 5.69 -1.16 1.85
C VAL A 94 4.44 -1.61 2.60
N THR A 95 3.45 -0.73 2.69
CA THR A 95 2.09 -1.08 3.08
C THR A 95 1.26 -1.30 1.83
N PHE A 96 0.84 -2.53 1.62
CA PHE A 96 -0.04 -2.93 0.52
C PHE A 96 -1.48 -2.80 0.96
N TRP A 97 -2.24 -1.99 0.23
CA TRP A 97 -3.62 -1.67 0.55
C TRP A 97 -4.57 -2.32 -0.45
N LYS A 98 -5.65 -2.91 0.05
CA LYS A 98 -6.74 -3.44 -0.77
C LYS A 98 -8.07 -3.33 -0.04
N ALA A 99 -9.11 -2.94 -0.77
CA ALA A 99 -10.49 -3.08 -0.33
C ALA A 99 -11.13 -4.36 -0.90
N LEU A 100 -11.76 -5.18 -0.05
CA LEU A 100 -12.43 -6.42 -0.48
C LEU A 100 -13.87 -6.47 0.02
N GLU A 101 -14.83 -6.58 -0.91
CA GLU A 101 -16.26 -6.76 -0.60
C GLU A 101 -16.59 -8.23 -0.33
N ILE A 102 -16.07 -8.74 0.79
CA ILE A 102 -16.30 -10.12 1.23
C ILE A 102 -16.76 -10.16 2.68
N ARG A 103 -17.39 -11.27 3.07
CA ARG A 103 -18.06 -11.34 4.38
C ARG A 103 -17.09 -11.48 5.57
N ASP A 104 -15.98 -12.20 5.38
CA ASP A 104 -15.05 -12.57 6.45
C ASP A 104 -13.73 -11.81 6.33
N ALA A 105 -13.37 -11.07 7.38
CA ALA A 105 -12.09 -10.36 7.46
C ALA A 105 -10.89 -11.31 7.36
N THR A 106 -10.99 -12.53 7.89
CA THR A 106 -9.90 -13.52 7.82
C THR A 106 -9.63 -13.94 6.39
N GLU A 107 -10.70 -14.15 5.61
CA GLU A 107 -10.58 -14.43 4.18
C GLU A 107 -9.99 -13.24 3.42
N ALA A 108 -10.33 -12.01 3.82
CA ALA A 108 -9.84 -10.79 3.19
C ALA A 108 -8.34 -10.65 3.41
N ILE A 109 -7.88 -10.83 4.64
CA ILE A 109 -6.46 -10.87 4.99
C ILE A 109 -5.75 -11.95 4.18
N ARG A 110 -6.29 -13.17 4.12
CA ARG A 110 -5.66 -14.28 3.39
C ARG A 110 -5.50 -13.97 1.90
N LEU A 111 -6.54 -13.46 1.24
CA LEU A 111 -6.48 -13.09 -0.17
C LEU A 111 -5.43 -12.01 -0.41
N THR A 112 -5.39 -10.98 0.44
CA THR A 112 -4.39 -9.90 0.35
C THR A 112 -2.97 -10.43 0.57
N VAL A 113 -2.74 -11.30 1.55
CA VAL A 113 -1.45 -11.97 1.77
C VAL A 113 -1.04 -12.80 0.55
N ASP A 114 -1.95 -13.61 0.00
CA ASP A 114 -1.68 -14.44 -1.19
C ASP A 114 -1.31 -13.55 -2.40
N GLY A 115 -1.99 -12.41 -2.57
CA GLY A 115 -1.67 -11.43 -3.59
C GLY A 115 -0.28 -10.80 -3.41
N ILE A 116 0.08 -10.44 -2.18
CA ILE A 116 1.41 -9.88 -1.85
C ILE A 116 2.49 -10.92 -2.11
N THR A 117 2.30 -12.17 -1.69
CA THR A 117 3.24 -13.26 -1.96
C THR A 117 3.48 -13.41 -3.46
N ARG A 118 2.42 -13.45 -4.27
CA ARG A 118 2.54 -13.52 -5.74
C ARG A 118 3.29 -12.33 -6.32
N ALA A 119 3.06 -11.12 -5.80
CA ALA A 119 3.76 -9.92 -6.24
C ALA A 119 5.26 -10.03 -5.93
N ILE A 120 5.61 -10.33 -4.68
CA ILE A 120 7.01 -10.49 -4.22
C ILE A 120 7.74 -11.57 -5.02
N GLU A 121 7.15 -12.74 -5.20
CA GLU A 121 7.76 -13.86 -5.93
C GLU A 121 8.06 -13.52 -7.40
N GLN A 122 7.37 -12.53 -7.95
CA GLN A 122 7.51 -12.09 -9.34
C GLN A 122 8.30 -10.78 -9.49
N THR A 123 8.80 -10.21 -8.39
CA THR A 123 9.65 -9.01 -8.39
C THR A 123 11.12 -9.40 -8.24
N ASP A 124 11.96 -8.93 -9.15
CA ASP A 124 13.41 -8.93 -8.90
C ASP A 124 13.76 -7.77 -7.97
N LEU A 125 13.97 -8.09 -6.69
CA LEU A 125 14.29 -7.15 -5.62
C LEU A 125 15.80 -6.91 -5.45
N ALA A 126 16.64 -7.30 -6.42
CA ALA A 126 18.09 -7.00 -6.43
C ALA A 126 18.84 -7.39 -5.13
N GLY A 127 18.34 -8.39 -4.39
CA GLY A 127 18.90 -8.85 -3.12
C GLY A 127 18.19 -8.34 -1.86
N ALA A 128 17.14 -7.53 -1.96
CA ALA A 128 16.32 -7.17 -0.81
C ALA A 128 15.61 -8.40 -0.25
N ILE A 129 15.66 -8.55 1.07
CA ILE A 129 15.11 -9.70 1.79
C ILE A 129 13.95 -9.21 2.64
N PRO A 130 12.73 -9.76 2.47
CA PRO A 130 11.63 -9.46 3.37
C PRO A 130 12.00 -9.93 4.78
N HIS A 131 11.85 -9.02 5.75
CA HIS A 131 11.97 -9.37 7.16
C HIS A 131 10.91 -10.42 7.53
N THR A 132 11.22 -11.28 8.50
CA THR A 132 10.24 -12.27 8.96
C THR A 132 9.04 -11.57 9.61
N GLY A 133 7.83 -11.94 9.18
CA GLY A 133 6.58 -11.42 9.74
C GLY A 133 6.05 -10.18 9.03
N PHE A 134 4.94 -9.65 9.56
CA PHE A 134 4.25 -8.48 9.03
C PHE A 134 3.24 -7.91 10.02
N SER A 135 2.88 -6.64 9.85
CA SER A 135 1.71 -6.05 10.51
C SER A 135 0.51 -6.06 9.57
N VAL A 136 -0.68 -6.12 10.17
CA VAL A 136 -1.95 -6.07 9.47
C VAL A 136 -2.81 -5.00 10.13
N GLU A 137 -3.36 -4.12 9.31
CA GLU A 137 -4.42 -3.19 9.63
C GLU A 137 -5.69 -3.67 8.92
N VAL A 138 -6.79 -3.73 9.67
CA VAL A 138 -8.09 -4.21 9.18
C VAL A 138 -9.15 -3.22 9.64
N ILE A 139 -9.81 -2.58 8.69
CA ILE A 139 -10.90 -1.64 8.96
C ILE A 139 -12.13 -2.18 8.26
N ALA A 140 -13.22 -2.38 9.00
CA ALA A 140 -14.52 -2.61 8.37
C ALA A 140 -15.04 -1.26 7.90
N GLU A 141 -15.42 -1.16 6.62
CA GLU A 141 -15.92 0.10 6.06
C GLU A 141 -17.12 0.65 6.85
N ARG A 142 -18.00 -0.24 7.31
CA ARG A 142 -19.16 0.07 8.15
C ARG A 142 -18.83 0.66 9.53
N ASP A 143 -17.62 0.45 10.04
CA ASP A 143 -17.24 0.89 11.39
C ASP A 143 -16.64 2.32 11.35
N ILE A 144 -16.36 2.86 10.16
CA ILE A 144 -15.70 4.17 9.97
C ILE A 144 -16.61 5.34 10.39
N ASP A 145 -17.92 5.20 10.21
CA ASP A 145 -18.89 6.25 10.57
C ASP A 145 -19.13 6.33 12.09
N ASP A 146 -18.90 5.25 12.83
CA ASP A 146 -19.13 5.18 14.28
C ASP A 146 -18.00 5.83 15.12
N GLU A 147 -16.83 6.07 14.52
CA GLU A 147 -15.67 6.67 15.18
C GLU A 147 -15.53 8.20 14.97
N ARG A 148 -16.46 8.82 14.23
CA ARG A 148 -16.47 10.28 13.93
C ARG A 148 -17.43 11.07 14.81
#